data_AF-A0A804IM06-F1
#
_entry.id   AF-A0A804IM06-F1
#
_cell.length_a   1.000
_cell.length_b   1.000
_cell.length_c   1.000
_cell.angle_alpha   90.00
_cell.angle_beta   90.00
_cell.angle_gamma   90.00
#
_symmetry.space_group_name_H-M   'P 1'
#
loop_
_entity.id
_entity.type
_entity.pdbx_description
1 polymer ?
#
loop_
_entity_poly.entity_id
_entity_poly.type
_entity_poly.pdbx_seq_one_letter_code
_entity_poly.pdbx_strand_id
1 'polypeptide(L)'
;MKHSEARTDSPRTHRRFSVPSKPLLLDSSPDNLNTNSILFAPNLFYEPTSVLDPRLTSRFVTAPSAAPAGVCEPPRLFRGGGNSHQHFPSSDQWYTASWLLPETPDFSPLPDDVNPSFLNSHFDIPFDSFAAGDLVSSPSPGFDRSQLESLIRAAYYLESNDFDAARVILSRLNQHIPSTVVSPLQRAVSLFKEALLGLLCPSTAEPPIPALELVRHIDDHKVFSDLSPVPHFATFTATQILIETLDGGARSIHLVDFDFGLGVQWSSFAQELAERSGASLSSPPAVRITAFIAEESAETAFAAENLRDFARNLKISLVVNFVRVGGLGKLALNDVVLSGAGEPTAVVLTPSAFRLFGSGDGAQVSTATLLRFVRRASPRVVVFVDTDGGATSGVAVAHPTLSLQRRVSEGVGHYAALLESVAEAAAATGAGEGAVQQVARAVVRPWVAATVGEWPVRLGPWREILAGAGWVPLHLSEIAESQAKWLVQRAPVDGHHVARRNRALVLSWRGRELACTSAWRC
;
A
#
# COMPACT_ATOMS: atom_id res chain seq x y z
N MET A 1 7.59 -5.92 66.70
CA MET A 1 8.62 -6.35 67.67
C MET A 1 8.89 -7.85 67.46
N LYS A 2 10.18 -8.27 67.38
CA LYS A 2 10.71 -9.66 67.43
C LYS A 2 10.23 -10.63 66.30
N HIS A 3 11.06 -10.98 65.32
CA HIS A 3 12.08 -12.07 65.28
C HIS A 3 11.45 -13.50 65.29
N SER A 4 11.38 -14.21 64.15
CA SER A 4 12.34 -15.23 63.59
C SER A 4 12.29 -16.58 64.35
N GLU A 5 12.27 -17.78 63.73
CA GLU A 5 13.10 -18.32 62.64
C GLU A 5 12.47 -19.50 61.83
N ALA A 6 13.14 -19.84 60.71
CA ALA A 6 13.42 -21.18 60.11
C ALA A 6 12.32 -22.24 59.85
N ARG A 7 12.35 -22.79 58.62
CA ARG A 7 11.84 -24.13 58.28
C ARG A 7 12.59 -24.71 57.06
N THR A 8 13.03 -25.97 57.13
CA THR A 8 13.80 -26.67 56.08
C THR A 8 13.19 -28.03 55.69
N ASP A 9 13.45 -28.41 54.43
CA ASP A 9 13.36 -29.72 53.74
C ASP A 9 12.03 -30.52 53.58
N SER A 10 11.52 -30.52 52.33
CA SER A 10 11.60 -31.60 51.30
C SER A 10 11.29 -33.09 51.63
N PRO A 11 11.03 -33.96 50.62
CA PRO A 11 10.26 -33.79 49.37
C PRO A 11 9.31 -34.99 49.05
N ARG A 12 8.50 -34.92 47.98
CA ARG A 12 7.91 -36.11 47.30
C ARG A 12 7.82 -35.93 45.77
N THR A 13 8.03 -37.01 45.02
CA THR A 13 8.15 -37.04 43.55
C THR A 13 7.28 -38.10 42.87
N HIS A 14 7.01 -37.91 41.56
CA HIS A 14 6.45 -38.84 40.56
C HIS A 14 5.00 -39.34 40.73
N ARG A 15 4.15 -39.35 39.69
CA ARG A 15 4.36 -39.99 38.37
C ARG A 15 3.69 -39.26 37.18
N ARG A 16 4.24 -39.49 35.98
CA ARG A 16 3.61 -39.25 34.66
C ARG A 16 2.74 -40.45 34.27
N PHE A 17 1.76 -40.26 33.38
CA PHE A 17 1.44 -41.18 32.27
C PHE A 17 0.68 -40.43 31.15
N SER A 18 0.63 -41.01 29.94
CA SER A 18 0.38 -40.26 28.69
C SER A 18 -0.39 -41.09 27.66
N VAL A 19 -1.34 -40.46 26.92
CA VAL A 19 -1.75 -40.81 25.52
C VAL A 19 -2.55 -42.17 25.42
N PRO A 20 -3.47 -42.47 24.47
CA PRO A 20 -3.48 -42.11 23.05
C PRO A 20 -4.82 -41.71 22.37
N SER A 21 -4.73 -41.53 21.05
CA SER A 21 -5.72 -40.96 20.12
C SER A 21 -6.46 -42.02 19.26
N LYS A 22 -7.45 -41.52 18.48
CA LYS A 22 -8.12 -42.04 17.26
C LYS A 22 -9.54 -42.63 17.40
N PRO A 23 -10.37 -42.54 16.33
CA PRO A 23 -11.84 -42.58 16.41
C PRO A 23 -12.48 -43.86 15.82
N LEU A 24 -13.80 -44.00 15.97
CA LEU A 24 -14.63 -44.99 15.27
C LEU A 24 -15.91 -44.34 14.68
N LEU A 25 -16.32 -44.88 13.53
CA LEU A 25 -17.54 -44.55 12.76
C LEU A 25 -18.62 -45.62 13.04
N LEU A 26 -19.91 -45.23 13.07
CA LEU A 26 -21.03 -45.93 12.39
C LEU A 26 -22.42 -45.27 12.64
N ASP A 27 -23.08 -44.92 11.53
CA ASP A 27 -24.52 -44.89 11.19
C ASP A 27 -25.64 -44.50 12.17
N SER A 28 -26.46 -43.52 11.74
CA SER A 28 -27.89 -43.63 11.32
C SER A 28 -28.83 -42.47 11.73
N SER A 29 -29.69 -42.09 10.78
CA SER A 29 -30.63 -40.94 10.70
C SER A 29 -31.94 -41.08 11.52
N PRO A 30 -32.84 -40.06 11.55
CA PRO A 30 -32.75 -38.64 11.17
C PRO A 30 -33.28 -37.67 12.27
N ASP A 31 -33.66 -36.45 11.88
CA ASP A 31 -34.47 -35.45 12.60
C ASP A 31 -33.82 -34.71 13.78
N ASN A 32 -33.28 -33.52 13.49
CA ASN A 32 -33.84 -32.26 14.01
C ASN A 32 -33.29 -31.03 13.27
N LEU A 33 -34.18 -30.07 12.97
CA LEU A 33 -33.82 -28.77 12.42
C LEU A 33 -33.09 -27.94 13.48
N ASN A 34 -31.92 -27.41 13.16
CA ASN A 34 -31.41 -26.22 13.85
C ASN A 34 -30.52 -25.37 12.94
N THR A 35 -30.97 -24.14 12.70
CA THR A 35 -30.24 -23.09 11.98
C THR A 35 -29.09 -22.56 12.83
N ASN A 36 -27.83 -22.86 12.45
CA ASN A 36 -26.67 -21.97 12.62
C ASN A 36 -25.40 -22.59 12.01
N SER A 37 -25.24 -22.44 10.70
CA SER A 37 -23.99 -22.78 10.00
C SER A 37 -23.93 -22.03 8.67
N ILE A 38 -23.44 -20.78 8.71
CA ILE A 38 -22.98 -20.09 7.50
C ILE A 38 -21.67 -20.77 7.08
N LEU A 39 -21.80 -21.77 6.21
CA LEU A 39 -20.68 -22.47 5.60
C LEU A 39 -19.95 -21.52 4.65
N PHE A 40 -18.69 -21.20 4.96
CA PHE A 40 -17.79 -20.59 3.99
C PHE A 40 -17.64 -21.52 2.79
N ALA A 41 -18.10 -21.09 1.61
CA ALA A 41 -17.91 -21.83 0.37
C ALA A 41 -16.42 -21.80 -0.02
N PRO A 42 -15.74 -22.96 -0.17
CA PRO A 42 -14.28 -23.01 -0.37
C PRO A 42 -13.81 -22.66 -1.80
N ASN A 43 -14.71 -22.19 -2.68
CA ASN A 43 -14.44 -21.94 -4.10
C ASN A 43 -14.22 -20.45 -4.43
N LEU A 44 -13.50 -19.72 -3.57
CA LEU A 44 -12.95 -18.41 -3.93
C LEU A 44 -11.61 -18.57 -4.65
N PHE A 45 -11.66 -19.08 -5.89
CA PHE A 45 -10.55 -18.98 -6.81
C PHE A 45 -10.38 -17.52 -7.24
N TYR A 46 -9.30 -16.90 -6.75
CA TYR A 46 -8.96 -15.50 -7.03
C TYR A 46 -7.87 -15.44 -8.10
N GLU A 47 -8.26 -15.18 -9.34
CA GLU A 47 -7.41 -14.50 -10.33
C GLU A 47 -8.12 -13.17 -10.64
N PRO A 48 -7.60 -12.02 -10.18
CA PRO A 48 -8.33 -10.77 -10.28
C PRO A 48 -8.17 -10.14 -11.66
N THR A 49 -9.29 -9.73 -12.27
CA THR A 49 -9.32 -8.57 -13.16
C THR A 49 -9.12 -7.29 -12.33
N SER A 50 -7.93 -7.16 -11.76
CA SER A 50 -7.51 -6.01 -10.97
C SER A 50 -7.39 -4.77 -11.85
N VAL A 51 -7.57 -3.58 -11.26
CA VAL A 51 -7.14 -2.32 -11.89
C VAL A 51 -5.63 -2.31 -12.16
N LEU A 52 -4.87 -3.20 -11.50
CA LEU A 52 -3.46 -3.47 -11.74
C LEU A 52 -3.17 -4.54 -12.82
N ASP A 53 -4.17 -5.06 -13.56
CA ASP A 53 -3.94 -6.04 -14.63
C ASP A 53 -3.36 -5.37 -15.90
N PRO A 54 -2.10 -5.68 -16.30
CA PRO A 54 -1.48 -5.12 -17.51
C PRO A 54 -2.22 -5.47 -18.81
N ARG A 55 -3.07 -6.51 -18.81
CA ARG A 55 -3.85 -6.92 -19.98
C ARG A 55 -5.01 -5.96 -20.29
N LEU A 56 -5.48 -5.21 -19.29
CA LEU A 56 -6.43 -4.11 -19.50
C LEU A 56 -5.74 -2.87 -20.07
N THR A 57 -4.46 -2.64 -19.71
CA THR A 57 -3.72 -1.42 -20.10
C THR A 57 -3.25 -1.43 -21.57
N SER A 58 -3.14 -2.60 -22.21
CA SER A 58 -2.53 -2.72 -23.55
C SER A 58 -3.44 -2.39 -24.74
N ARG A 59 -4.74 -2.15 -24.52
CA ARG A 59 -5.73 -1.98 -25.61
C ARG A 59 -5.82 -0.57 -26.21
N PHE A 60 -5.16 0.43 -25.63
CA PHE A 60 -5.30 1.84 -26.03
C PHE A 60 -3.97 2.58 -26.20
N VAL A 61 -3.06 2.08 -27.04
CA VAL A 61 -1.89 2.84 -27.53
C VAL A 61 -1.77 2.79 -29.05
N THR A 62 -2.63 3.55 -29.73
CA THR A 62 -2.45 3.97 -31.13
C THR A 62 -2.78 5.46 -31.26
N ALA A 63 -1.89 6.31 -30.75
CA ALA A 63 -1.95 7.75 -31.02
C ALA A 63 -1.48 8.04 -32.47
N PRO A 64 -2.14 8.95 -33.21
CA PRO A 64 -1.74 9.27 -34.59
C PRO A 64 -0.47 10.13 -34.63
N SER A 65 0.42 9.82 -35.57
CA SER A 65 1.64 10.59 -35.84
C SER A 65 1.31 11.97 -36.42
N ALA A 66 1.71 13.03 -35.72
CA ALA A 66 1.58 14.41 -36.20
C ALA A 66 2.90 14.92 -36.82
N ALA A 67 2.82 15.40 -38.06
CA ALA A 67 3.93 16.03 -38.77
C ALA A 67 4.22 17.46 -38.24
N PRO A 68 5.44 18.00 -38.41
CA PRO A 68 5.85 19.25 -37.77
C PRO A 68 5.23 20.50 -38.42
N ALA A 69 5.04 21.54 -37.60
CA ALA A 69 4.37 22.78 -37.98
C ALA A 69 5.21 23.69 -38.89
N GLY A 70 4.58 24.24 -39.94
CA GLY A 70 5.05 25.37 -40.71
C GLY A 70 4.29 26.65 -40.33
N VAL A 71 5.00 27.78 -40.29
CA VAL A 71 4.49 29.10 -39.83
C VAL A 71 3.76 29.84 -40.97
N CYS A 72 2.58 30.43 -40.70
CA CYS A 72 2.19 31.81 -41.08
C CYS A 72 0.72 32.18 -40.74
N GLU A 73 0.40 33.47 -40.88
CA GLU A 73 -0.73 34.24 -40.32
C GLU A 73 -2.17 33.97 -40.85
N PRO A 74 -3.22 34.43 -40.12
CA PRO A 74 -4.63 34.49 -40.57
C PRO A 74 -4.88 35.77 -41.44
N PRO A 75 -6.11 36.17 -41.90
CA PRO A 75 -7.48 35.71 -41.55
C PRO A 75 -8.53 35.64 -42.71
N ARG A 76 -9.82 35.43 -42.34
CA ARG A 76 -11.10 35.95 -42.94
C ARG A 76 -12.06 35.00 -43.71
N LEU A 77 -13.23 34.79 -43.07
CA LEU A 77 -14.63 35.01 -43.52
C LEU A 77 -15.25 34.33 -44.79
N PHE A 78 -16.57 34.11 -44.67
CA PHE A 78 -17.58 33.65 -45.65
C PHE A 78 -17.56 32.14 -45.99
N ARG A 79 -18.60 31.34 -45.68
CA ARG A 79 -20.04 31.32 -46.06
C ARG A 79 -20.28 30.51 -47.34
N GLY A 80 -20.92 29.34 -47.19
CA GLY A 80 -21.44 28.53 -48.29
C GLY A 80 -21.97 27.20 -47.74
N GLY A 81 -23.24 26.86 -48.03
CA GLY A 81 -23.86 25.61 -47.58
C GLY A 81 -23.81 24.51 -48.64
N GLY A 82 -24.26 23.30 -48.29
CA GLY A 82 -24.40 22.19 -49.23
C GLY A 82 -24.88 20.90 -48.56
N ASN A 83 -26.15 20.56 -48.73
CA ASN A 83 -26.71 19.27 -48.32
C ASN A 83 -26.08 18.11 -49.10
N SER A 84 -26.04 16.91 -48.51
CA SER A 84 -26.55 15.67 -49.12
C SER A 84 -26.60 14.48 -48.14
N HIS A 85 -27.83 14.03 -47.84
CA HIS A 85 -28.28 12.61 -47.79
C HIS A 85 -27.22 11.58 -48.28
N GLN A 86 -26.87 10.47 -47.61
CA GLN A 86 -27.62 9.28 -47.14
C GLN A 86 -26.56 8.26 -46.59
N HIS A 87 -26.81 7.04 -46.07
CA HIS A 87 -27.99 6.18 -45.81
C HIS A 87 -27.68 5.25 -44.60
N PHE A 88 -28.68 4.73 -43.88
CA PHE A 88 -28.54 3.49 -43.07
C PHE A 88 -28.88 2.24 -43.91
N PRO A 89 -28.33 1.07 -43.56
CA PRO A 89 -29.21 0.00 -43.08
C PRO A 89 -28.74 -0.67 -41.76
N SER A 90 -29.57 -1.56 -41.24
CA SER A 90 -29.45 -2.18 -39.91
C SER A 90 -29.27 -3.70 -39.96
N SER A 91 -28.85 -4.24 -38.82
CA SER A 91 -29.34 -5.49 -38.19
C SER A 91 -28.50 -6.77 -38.26
N ASP A 92 -28.58 -7.46 -37.12
CA ASP A 92 -28.48 -8.89 -36.85
C ASP A 92 -27.14 -9.64 -36.65
N GLN A 93 -26.95 -9.95 -35.36
CA GLN A 93 -26.76 -11.30 -34.81
C GLN A 93 -25.50 -12.12 -35.15
N TRP A 94 -24.60 -12.20 -34.17
CA TRP A 94 -24.04 -13.51 -33.79
C TRP A 94 -23.74 -13.58 -32.27
N TYR A 95 -24.45 -14.49 -31.60
CA TYR A 95 -24.17 -14.99 -30.24
C TYR A 95 -23.35 -16.28 -30.34
N THR A 96 -22.70 -16.68 -29.24
CA THR A 96 -22.18 -18.06 -28.96
C THR A 96 -21.08 -18.63 -29.90
N ALA A 97 -20.13 -19.46 -29.45
CA ALA A 97 -19.75 -19.91 -28.10
C ALA A 97 -18.32 -20.52 -28.09
N SER A 98 -17.77 -20.65 -26.88
CA SER A 98 -16.90 -21.74 -26.38
C SER A 98 -15.67 -22.28 -27.13
N TRP A 99 -14.52 -22.10 -26.48
CA TRP A 99 -13.54 -23.14 -26.08
C TRP A 99 -13.34 -24.41 -26.95
N LEU A 100 -12.14 -24.59 -27.50
CA LEU A 100 -11.16 -25.65 -27.12
C LEU A 100 -9.96 -25.73 -28.11
N LEU A 101 -8.76 -25.99 -27.58
CA LEU A 101 -7.59 -26.55 -28.28
C LEU A 101 -7.82 -28.09 -28.48
N PRO A 102 -7.09 -28.86 -29.34
CA PRO A 102 -5.65 -28.75 -29.62
C PRO A 102 -5.16 -29.22 -31.02
N GLU A 103 -3.84 -29.52 -31.10
CA GLU A 103 -3.09 -30.30 -32.10
C GLU A 103 -2.58 -29.62 -33.40
N THR A 104 -1.28 -29.86 -33.67
CA THR A 104 -0.51 -29.56 -34.89
C THR A 104 -0.65 -30.68 -35.94
N PRO A 105 -0.29 -30.49 -37.23
CA PRO A 105 1.07 -30.90 -37.65
C PRO A 105 1.73 -30.14 -38.84
N ASP A 106 3.07 -30.04 -38.74
CA ASP A 106 4.16 -30.26 -39.73
C ASP A 106 3.95 -30.11 -41.27
N PHE A 107 4.93 -29.48 -41.95
CA PHE A 107 5.77 -30.12 -43.00
C PHE A 107 6.95 -29.23 -43.47
N SER A 108 8.11 -29.86 -43.71
CA SER A 108 9.45 -29.36 -44.13
C SER A 108 9.59 -29.24 -45.69
N PRO A 109 10.76 -29.02 -46.39
CA PRO A 109 12.17 -29.14 -45.94
C PRO A 109 13.35 -28.32 -46.60
N LEU A 110 14.48 -28.25 -45.87
CA LEU A 110 15.92 -28.41 -46.28
C LEU A 110 16.61 -27.44 -47.30
N PRO A 111 17.98 -27.37 -47.41
CA PRO A 111 19.01 -28.32 -46.93
C PRO A 111 20.22 -27.77 -46.11
N ASP A 112 21.07 -28.73 -45.71
CA ASP A 112 22.22 -28.68 -44.78
C ASP A 112 23.53 -28.05 -45.29
N ASP A 113 24.49 -27.74 -44.38
CA ASP A 113 25.81 -28.43 -44.39
C ASP A 113 26.73 -28.24 -43.13
N VAL A 114 27.42 -29.32 -42.75
CA VAL A 114 28.72 -29.47 -42.00
C VAL A 114 28.89 -29.11 -40.49
N ASN A 115 28.68 -30.15 -39.65
CA ASN A 115 29.64 -30.81 -38.72
C ASN A 115 30.07 -30.20 -37.33
N PRO A 116 29.84 -30.92 -36.19
CA PRO A 116 30.33 -30.57 -34.85
C PRO A 116 31.45 -31.50 -34.31
N SER A 117 32.52 -30.95 -33.70
CA SER A 117 33.61 -31.77 -33.14
C SER A 117 34.47 -31.11 -32.04
N PHE A 118 33.87 -30.70 -30.92
CA PHE A 118 34.64 -30.35 -29.68
C PHE A 118 33.94 -30.81 -28.38
N LEU A 119 33.86 -32.13 -28.18
CA LEU A 119 33.61 -32.76 -26.87
C LEU A 119 34.51 -33.99 -26.71
N ASN A 120 35.74 -33.80 -26.19
CA ASN A 120 36.41 -34.71 -25.25
C ASN A 120 37.87 -34.31 -24.97
N SER A 121 38.16 -33.96 -23.73
CA SER A 121 39.39 -34.39 -23.04
C SER A 121 39.18 -34.35 -21.52
N HIS A 122 39.33 -35.49 -20.87
CA HIS A 122 39.41 -35.61 -19.41
C HIS A 122 40.78 -35.14 -18.90
N PHE A 123 40.82 -34.64 -17.67
CA PHE A 123 41.96 -34.84 -16.76
C PHE A 123 41.43 -35.01 -15.33
N ASP A 124 42.16 -35.77 -14.52
CA ASP A 124 41.59 -36.59 -13.45
C ASP A 124 42.44 -36.51 -12.16
N ILE A 125 41.77 -36.38 -10.99
CA ILE A 125 42.26 -36.60 -9.60
C ILE A 125 43.49 -35.79 -9.10
N PRO A 126 43.79 -35.66 -7.77
CA PRO A 126 43.25 -36.40 -6.62
C PRO A 126 42.60 -35.60 -5.47
N PHE A 127 41.87 -36.36 -4.65
CA PHE A 127 41.29 -36.01 -3.36
C PHE A 127 42.34 -36.16 -2.26
N ASP A 128 42.46 -35.20 -1.35
CA ASP A 128 43.24 -35.37 -0.11
C ASP A 128 42.47 -34.78 1.07
N SER A 129 42.43 -35.53 2.17
CA SER A 129 41.70 -35.19 3.39
C SER A 129 42.67 -35.28 4.56
N PHE A 130 42.96 -34.16 5.23
CA PHE A 130 43.30 -34.07 6.66
C PHE A 130 43.59 -32.63 7.07
N ALA A 131 42.78 -32.09 7.99
CA ALA A 131 43.20 -31.33 9.17
C ALA A 131 42.01 -30.54 9.74
N ALA A 132 41.49 -30.98 10.90
CA ALA A 132 40.61 -30.14 11.69
C ALA A 132 41.46 -29.01 12.30
N GLY A 133 41.20 -27.77 11.88
CA GLY A 133 41.76 -26.56 12.47
C GLY A 133 40.61 -25.66 12.91
N ASP A 134 40.55 -25.32 14.20
CA ASP A 134 39.53 -24.46 14.79
C ASP A 134 39.62 -23.03 14.22
N LEU A 135 38.98 -22.79 13.09
CA LEU A 135 38.61 -21.44 12.67
C LEU A 135 37.40 -21.02 13.51
N VAL A 136 37.72 -20.48 14.70
CA VAL A 136 36.81 -19.67 15.51
C VAL A 136 36.05 -18.73 14.58
N SER A 137 34.73 -18.95 14.45
CA SER A 137 33.85 -18.09 13.68
C SER A 137 33.96 -16.67 14.22
N SER A 138 34.68 -15.81 13.51
CA SER A 138 34.76 -14.40 13.85
C SER A 138 33.34 -13.81 13.80
N PRO A 139 32.88 -13.09 14.83
CA PRO A 139 31.57 -12.49 14.80
C PRO A 139 31.50 -11.48 13.65
N SER A 140 30.41 -11.53 12.89
CA SER A 140 30.15 -10.63 11.75
C SER A 140 30.43 -9.17 12.14
N PRO A 141 31.10 -8.39 11.27
CA PRO A 141 31.71 -7.13 11.69
C PRO A 141 30.68 -6.08 12.12
N GLY A 142 30.68 -5.76 13.43
CA GLY A 142 30.45 -4.40 13.92
C GLY A 142 29.11 -3.73 13.61
N PHE A 143 27.99 -4.36 13.97
CA PHE A 143 26.71 -3.74 14.39
C PHE A 143 26.31 -2.39 13.73
N ASP A 144 25.28 -2.42 12.88
CA ASP A 144 24.75 -1.31 12.05
C ASP A 144 24.40 0.02 12.78
N ARG A 145 24.42 0.01 14.12
CA ARG A 145 24.15 1.16 14.99
C ARG A 145 25.05 2.36 14.72
N SER A 146 26.31 2.17 14.35
CA SER A 146 27.25 3.27 14.07
C SER A 146 26.83 4.10 12.84
N GLN A 147 26.26 3.44 11.83
CA GLN A 147 25.70 4.09 10.64
C GLN A 147 24.40 4.81 10.97
N LEU A 148 23.51 4.17 11.73
CA LEU A 148 22.27 4.76 12.22
C LEU A 148 22.51 5.99 13.12
N GLU A 149 23.46 5.92 14.07
CA GLU A 149 23.84 7.04 14.93
C GLU A 149 24.44 8.19 14.12
N SER A 150 25.19 7.89 13.06
CA SER A 150 25.71 8.91 12.14
C SER A 150 24.58 9.55 11.30
N LEU A 151 23.61 8.76 10.84
CA LEU A 151 22.43 9.24 10.12
C LEU A 151 21.56 10.15 11.00
N ILE A 152 21.31 9.75 12.26
CA ILE A 152 20.60 10.56 13.27
C ILE A 152 21.38 11.85 13.55
N ARG A 153 22.72 11.80 13.61
CA ARG A 153 23.56 13.00 13.78
C ARG A 153 23.50 13.94 12.58
N ALA A 154 23.44 13.42 11.35
CA ALA A 154 23.20 14.26 10.16
C ALA A 154 21.83 14.95 10.23
N ALA A 155 20.79 14.22 10.66
CA ALA A 155 19.46 14.77 10.92
C ALA A 155 19.45 15.88 12.00
N TYR A 156 20.25 15.77 13.06
CA TYR A 156 20.42 16.84 14.06
C TYR A 156 21.01 18.12 13.46
N TYR A 157 22.05 18.00 12.63
CA TYR A 157 22.67 19.15 11.99
C TYR A 157 21.75 19.81 10.95
N LEU A 158 20.98 19.02 10.19
CA LEU A 158 19.92 19.54 9.30
C LEU A 158 18.84 20.29 10.07
N GLU A 159 18.38 19.75 11.20
CA GLU A 159 17.41 20.41 12.09
C GLU A 159 17.94 21.71 12.69
N SER A 160 19.27 21.81 12.84
CA SER A 160 19.98 22.99 13.37
C SER A 160 20.44 23.98 12.28
N ASN A 161 20.14 23.72 11.00
CA ASN A 161 20.61 24.45 9.82
C ASN A 161 22.14 24.44 9.59
N ASP A 162 22.88 23.50 10.20
CA ASP A 162 24.29 23.26 9.92
C ASP A 162 24.43 22.29 8.72
N PHE A 163 24.19 22.84 7.54
CA PHE A 163 24.16 22.07 6.30
C PHE A 163 25.54 21.46 5.95
N ASP A 164 26.64 22.08 6.37
CA ASP A 164 27.99 21.60 6.05
C ASP A 164 28.42 20.45 6.95
N ALA A 165 28.13 20.48 8.26
CA ALA A 165 28.33 19.30 9.11
C ALA A 165 27.45 18.12 8.66
N ALA A 166 26.21 18.38 8.25
CA ALA A 166 25.32 17.37 7.68
C ALA A 166 25.90 16.76 6.39
N ARG A 167 26.37 17.58 5.44
CA ARG A 167 27.04 17.13 4.19
C ARG A 167 28.25 16.24 4.48
N VAL A 168 29.12 16.63 5.41
CA VAL A 168 30.32 15.84 5.77
C VAL A 168 29.95 14.46 6.30
N ILE A 169 28.92 14.36 7.14
CA ILE A 169 28.47 13.07 7.69
C ILE A 169 27.82 12.19 6.61
N LEU A 170 26.91 12.75 5.80
CA LEU A 170 26.26 12.01 4.72
C LEU A 170 27.26 11.54 3.64
N SER A 171 28.28 12.34 3.36
CA SER A 171 29.39 11.97 2.45
C SER A 171 30.24 10.83 3.01
N ARG A 172 30.50 10.80 4.32
CA ARG A 172 31.17 9.66 4.99
C ARG A 172 30.30 8.41 4.97
N LEU A 173 28.98 8.52 5.14
CA LEU A 173 28.07 7.38 5.04
C LEU A 173 28.07 6.74 3.65
N ASN A 174 28.31 7.49 2.57
CA ASN A 174 28.50 6.91 1.23
C ASN A 174 29.70 5.96 1.12
N GLN A 175 30.71 6.07 1.99
CA GLN A 175 31.87 5.16 2.01
C GLN A 175 31.61 3.88 2.81
N HIS A 176 30.58 3.88 3.67
CA HIS A 176 30.31 2.80 4.64
C HIS A 176 29.05 1.98 4.30
N ILE A 177 28.17 2.50 3.45
CA ILE A 177 26.99 1.80 2.93
C ILE A 177 27.34 1.31 1.52
N PRO A 178 27.50 0.00 1.29
CA PRO A 178 27.82 -0.55 -0.04
C PRO A 178 26.74 -0.22 -1.07
N SER A 179 27.11 -0.15 -2.35
CA SER A 179 26.12 -0.02 -3.45
C SER A 179 25.22 -1.26 -3.56
N THR A 180 25.77 -2.44 -3.29
CA THR A 180 25.05 -3.70 -3.14
C THR A 180 24.58 -3.86 -1.69
N VAL A 181 23.49 -3.17 -1.32
CA VAL A 181 22.97 -3.21 0.04
C VAL A 181 22.27 -4.55 0.30
N VAL A 182 22.78 -5.33 1.27
CA VAL A 182 22.32 -6.72 1.51
C VAL A 182 21.30 -6.83 2.66
N SER A 183 21.42 -6.03 3.73
CA SER A 183 20.49 -6.13 4.87
C SER A 183 19.31 -5.15 4.77
N PRO A 184 18.10 -5.52 5.23
CA PRO A 184 16.94 -4.63 5.29
C PRO A 184 17.21 -3.32 6.06
N LEU A 185 18.00 -3.40 7.14
CA LEU A 185 18.37 -2.24 7.94
C LEU A 185 19.31 -1.29 7.18
N GLN A 186 20.36 -1.82 6.53
CA GLN A 186 21.24 -0.99 5.70
C GLN A 186 20.49 -0.37 4.53
N ARG A 187 19.48 -1.07 3.99
CA ARG A 187 18.63 -0.56 2.90
C ARG A 187 17.78 0.60 3.38
N ALA A 188 17.12 0.47 4.53
CA ALA A 188 16.42 1.58 5.18
C ALA A 188 17.38 2.77 5.45
N VAL A 189 18.55 2.54 6.04
CA VAL A 189 19.56 3.58 6.30
C VAL A 189 20.00 4.28 4.99
N SER A 190 20.17 3.55 3.88
CA SER A 190 20.50 4.15 2.59
C SER A 190 19.37 5.03 2.03
N LEU A 191 18.12 4.57 2.11
CA LEU A 191 16.95 5.34 1.67
C LEU A 191 16.81 6.65 2.47
N PHE A 192 16.98 6.59 3.79
CA PHE A 192 16.96 7.81 4.62
C PHE A 192 18.15 8.73 4.33
N LYS A 193 19.35 8.19 4.08
CA LYS A 193 20.52 8.99 3.67
C LYS A 193 20.24 9.74 2.36
N GLU A 194 19.66 9.06 1.36
CA GLU A 194 19.25 9.71 0.10
C GLU A 194 18.21 10.80 0.33
N ALA A 195 17.20 10.55 1.16
CA ALA A 195 16.17 11.54 1.46
C ALA A 195 16.73 12.76 2.23
N LEU A 196 17.67 12.57 3.16
CA LEU A 196 18.37 13.66 3.85
C LEU A 196 19.31 14.43 2.91
N LEU A 197 19.90 13.78 1.89
CA LEU A 197 20.63 14.46 0.83
C LEU A 197 19.70 15.29 -0.08
N GLY A 198 18.47 14.82 -0.33
CA GLY A 198 17.44 15.57 -1.04
C GLY A 198 17.06 16.89 -0.38
N LEU A 199 17.12 16.97 0.96
CA LEU A 199 16.94 18.23 1.71
C LEU A 199 18.07 19.25 1.47
N LEU A 200 19.30 18.79 1.18
CA LEU A 200 20.47 19.63 0.96
C LEU A 200 20.58 20.13 -0.49
N CYS A 201 20.03 19.36 -1.42
CA CYS A 201 20.02 19.63 -2.85
C CYS A 201 18.60 19.37 -3.38
N PRO A 202 17.63 20.28 -3.14
CA PRO A 202 16.29 20.14 -3.70
C PRO A 202 16.38 20.14 -5.23
N SER A 203 16.15 18.98 -5.84
CA SER A 203 16.12 18.86 -7.30
C SER A 203 14.98 19.71 -7.85
N THR A 204 15.22 20.36 -8.98
CA THR A 204 14.14 20.84 -9.84
C THR A 204 13.27 19.65 -10.24
N ALA A 205 11.96 19.89 -10.40
CA ALA A 205 10.91 18.90 -10.63
C ALA A 205 11.34 17.73 -11.52
N GLU A 206 11.03 16.50 -11.10
CA GLU A 206 11.20 15.32 -11.95
C GLU A 206 10.36 15.48 -13.24
N PRO A 207 10.89 15.07 -14.40
CA PRO A 207 10.16 15.18 -15.67
C PRO A 207 8.88 14.32 -15.64
N PRO A 208 7.85 14.67 -16.42
CA PRO A 208 6.61 13.91 -16.46
C PRO A 208 6.84 12.46 -16.89
N ILE A 209 6.37 11.55 -16.03
CA ILE A 209 6.46 10.09 -16.14
C ILE A 209 5.91 9.61 -17.50
N PRO A 210 6.71 9.02 -18.39
CA PRO A 210 6.24 8.44 -19.65
C PRO A 210 5.28 7.26 -19.43
N ALA A 211 4.40 6.97 -20.38
CA ALA A 211 3.41 5.88 -20.26
C ALA A 211 4.01 4.49 -19.95
N LEU A 212 5.25 4.23 -20.39
CA LEU A 212 6.00 3.00 -20.06
C LEU A 212 6.32 2.91 -18.55
N GLU A 213 6.58 4.03 -17.90
CA GLU A 213 6.85 4.07 -16.46
C GLU A 213 5.59 3.91 -15.62
N LEU A 214 4.40 4.28 -16.13
CA LEU A 214 3.12 3.98 -15.45
C LEU A 214 2.84 2.47 -15.40
N VAL A 215 3.08 1.74 -16.49
CA VAL A 215 2.95 0.26 -16.50
C VAL A 215 3.96 -0.36 -15.52
N ARG A 216 5.19 0.16 -15.47
CA ARG A 216 6.19 -0.29 -14.48
C ARG A 216 5.76 0.04 -13.04
N HIS A 217 5.18 1.21 -12.79
CA HIS A 217 4.69 1.60 -11.47
C HIS A 217 3.57 0.67 -10.97
N ILE A 218 2.64 0.30 -11.86
CA ILE A 218 1.59 -0.68 -11.57
C ILE A 218 2.19 -2.05 -11.20
N ASP A 219 3.20 -2.51 -11.94
CA ASP A 219 3.93 -3.75 -11.63
C ASP A 219 4.71 -3.66 -10.31
N ASP A 220 5.40 -2.55 -10.06
CA ASP A 220 6.14 -2.27 -8.82
C ASP A 220 5.22 -2.36 -7.58
N HIS A 221 3.99 -1.82 -7.64
CA HIS A 221 2.98 -1.94 -6.56
C HIS A 221 2.34 -3.33 -6.47
N LYS A 222 2.20 -4.04 -7.59
CA LYS A 222 1.73 -5.42 -7.61
C LYS A 222 2.73 -6.34 -6.90
N VAL A 223 4.02 -6.27 -7.24
CA VAL A 223 5.08 -7.04 -6.59
C VAL A 223 5.12 -6.77 -5.09
N PHE A 224 4.91 -5.52 -4.65
CA PHE A 224 4.78 -5.23 -3.21
C PHE A 224 3.54 -5.87 -2.57
N SER A 225 2.40 -5.87 -3.27
CA SER A 225 1.14 -6.46 -2.79
C SER A 225 1.19 -7.99 -2.71
N ASP A 226 1.94 -8.64 -3.61
CA ASP A 226 2.17 -10.09 -3.62
C ASP A 226 3.14 -10.52 -2.50
N LEU A 227 4.09 -9.66 -2.12
CA LEU A 227 5.10 -9.93 -1.08
C LEU A 227 4.77 -9.39 0.32
N SER A 228 3.79 -8.49 0.47
CA SER A 228 3.43 -7.89 1.76
C SER A 228 1.92 -7.85 1.99
N PRO A 229 1.44 -8.22 3.19
CA PRO A 229 0.02 -8.04 3.54
C PRO A 229 -0.34 -6.58 3.82
N VAL A 230 0.60 -5.62 3.80
CA VAL A 230 0.33 -4.20 4.16
C VAL A 230 -0.72 -3.53 3.25
N PRO A 231 -0.63 -3.56 1.90
CA PRO A 231 -1.65 -2.95 1.04
C PRO A 231 -3.04 -3.56 1.25
N HIS A 232 -3.10 -4.90 1.26
CA HIS A 232 -4.32 -5.64 1.46
C HIS A 232 -4.96 -5.39 2.84
N PHE A 233 -4.14 -5.28 3.89
CA PHE A 233 -4.62 -4.98 5.25
C PHE A 233 -5.24 -3.58 5.30
N ALA A 234 -4.54 -2.58 4.78
CA ALA A 234 -5.02 -1.20 4.71
C ALA A 234 -6.34 -1.13 3.93
N THR A 235 -6.37 -1.66 2.72
CA THR A 235 -7.54 -1.64 1.83
C THR A 235 -8.73 -2.42 2.41
N PHE A 236 -8.57 -3.69 2.80
CA PHE A 236 -9.70 -4.51 3.22
C PHE A 236 -10.29 -4.05 4.56
N THR A 237 -9.45 -3.64 5.53
CA THR A 237 -9.97 -3.11 6.80
C THR A 237 -10.69 -1.77 6.60
N ALA A 238 -10.19 -0.88 5.74
CA ALA A 238 -10.88 0.36 5.39
C ALA A 238 -12.21 0.08 4.67
N THR A 239 -12.20 -0.80 3.65
CA THR A 239 -13.41 -1.22 2.92
C THR A 239 -14.47 -1.80 3.84
N GLN A 240 -14.11 -2.71 4.75
CA GLN A 240 -15.07 -3.29 5.69
C GLN A 240 -15.76 -2.22 6.56
N ILE A 241 -14.99 -1.26 7.09
CA ILE A 241 -15.51 -0.14 7.91
C ILE A 241 -16.45 0.75 7.08
N LEU A 242 -16.04 1.08 5.86
CA LEU A 242 -16.84 1.92 4.96
C LEU A 242 -18.16 1.24 4.65
N ILE A 243 -18.14 -0.02 4.21
CA ILE A 243 -19.35 -0.77 3.86
C ILE A 243 -20.27 -0.91 5.08
N GLU A 244 -19.77 -1.33 6.25
CA GLU A 244 -20.57 -1.45 7.48
C GLU A 244 -21.24 -0.13 7.93
N THR A 245 -20.66 1.03 7.59
CA THR A 245 -21.17 2.35 8.03
C THR A 245 -22.03 3.05 6.97
N LEU A 246 -21.85 2.70 5.70
CA LEU A 246 -22.54 3.29 4.55
C LEU A 246 -23.73 2.45 4.09
N ASP A 247 -23.76 1.15 4.42
CA ASP A 247 -24.94 0.30 4.30
C ASP A 247 -26.14 0.90 5.08
N GLY A 248 -27.35 0.53 4.66
CA GLY A 248 -28.62 1.13 5.10
C GLY A 248 -29.52 1.61 3.96
N GLY A 249 -29.43 1.01 2.77
CA GLY A 249 -30.40 1.20 1.68
C GLY A 249 -30.39 2.59 1.02
N ALA A 250 -29.32 3.37 1.17
CA ALA A 250 -29.16 4.62 0.43
C ALA A 250 -29.04 4.35 -1.09
N ARG A 251 -29.54 5.27 -1.93
CA ARG A 251 -29.44 5.14 -3.39
C ARG A 251 -28.08 5.55 -3.96
N SER A 252 -27.31 6.31 -3.19
CA SER A 252 -25.96 6.71 -3.54
C SER A 252 -25.09 6.87 -2.29
N ILE A 253 -23.77 6.90 -2.50
CA ILE A 253 -22.74 6.99 -1.46
C ILE A 253 -21.68 8.01 -1.92
N HIS A 254 -21.28 8.90 -1.02
CA HIS A 254 -20.16 9.83 -1.26
C HIS A 254 -18.91 9.42 -0.49
N LEU A 255 -17.81 9.24 -1.20
CA LEU A 255 -16.49 8.94 -0.68
C LEU A 255 -15.59 10.16 -0.91
N VAL A 256 -14.95 10.62 0.16
CA VAL A 256 -13.96 11.71 0.13
C VAL A 256 -12.59 11.13 0.40
N ASP A 257 -11.63 11.48 -0.43
CA ASP A 257 -10.31 10.88 -0.42
C ASP A 257 -9.21 11.93 -0.61
N PHE A 258 -8.02 11.63 -0.08
CA PHE A 258 -6.86 12.52 -0.14
C PHE A 258 -5.59 11.78 -0.61
N ASP A 259 -5.73 10.52 -1.07
CA ASP A 259 -4.61 9.65 -1.43
C ASP A 259 -5.01 8.64 -2.53
N PHE A 260 -5.56 9.16 -3.63
CA PHE A 260 -6.25 8.35 -4.66
C PHE A 260 -5.36 7.30 -5.33
N GLY A 261 -4.08 7.63 -5.53
CA GLY A 261 -3.07 6.76 -6.13
C GLY A 261 -3.56 6.05 -7.40
N LEU A 262 -3.38 4.73 -7.42
CA LEU A 262 -3.80 3.83 -8.49
C LEU A 262 -5.28 3.37 -8.39
N GLY A 263 -6.09 3.93 -7.48
CA GLY A 263 -7.51 3.59 -7.33
C GLY A 263 -7.80 2.21 -6.70
N VAL A 264 -6.77 1.47 -6.26
CA VAL A 264 -6.86 0.08 -5.76
C VAL A 264 -7.87 -0.08 -4.62
N GLN A 265 -7.85 0.85 -3.65
CA GLN A 265 -8.82 0.87 -2.55
C GLN A 265 -10.27 0.93 -3.05
N TRP A 266 -10.50 1.72 -4.09
CA TRP A 266 -11.83 1.98 -4.63
C TRP A 266 -12.34 0.83 -5.51
N SER A 267 -11.46 0.08 -6.18
CA SER A 267 -11.84 -1.17 -6.83
C SER A 267 -12.26 -2.23 -5.81
N SER A 268 -11.52 -2.40 -4.70
CA SER A 268 -11.90 -3.34 -3.64
C SER A 268 -13.22 -2.94 -2.96
N PHE A 269 -13.45 -1.64 -2.73
CA PHE A 269 -14.74 -1.14 -2.23
C PHE A 269 -15.89 -1.41 -3.22
N ALA A 270 -15.69 -1.14 -4.51
CA ALA A 270 -16.71 -1.38 -5.53
C ALA A 270 -17.07 -2.87 -5.65
N GLN A 271 -16.07 -3.77 -5.57
CA GLN A 271 -16.30 -5.21 -5.60
C GLN A 271 -17.13 -5.68 -4.39
N GLU A 272 -16.70 -5.37 -3.16
CA GLU A 272 -17.42 -5.73 -1.92
C GLU A 272 -18.87 -5.18 -1.93
N LEU A 273 -19.05 -3.94 -2.42
CA LEU A 273 -20.36 -3.31 -2.58
C LEU A 273 -21.25 -4.07 -3.56
N ALA A 274 -20.72 -4.49 -4.71
CA ALA A 274 -21.45 -5.27 -5.71
C ALA A 274 -21.82 -6.67 -5.19
N GLU A 275 -20.89 -7.34 -4.51
CA GLU A 275 -21.10 -8.68 -3.93
C GLU A 275 -22.21 -8.66 -2.86
N ARG A 276 -22.19 -7.70 -1.93
CA ARG A 276 -23.27 -7.56 -0.93
C ARG A 276 -24.62 -7.16 -1.55
N SER A 277 -24.61 -6.31 -2.56
CA SER A 277 -25.84 -5.92 -3.27
C SER A 277 -26.45 -7.13 -3.98
N GLY A 278 -25.62 -7.97 -4.62
CA GLY A 278 -26.03 -9.25 -5.20
C GLY A 278 -26.59 -10.23 -4.16
N ALA A 279 -25.91 -10.39 -3.01
CA ALA A 279 -26.37 -11.26 -1.92
C ALA A 279 -27.70 -10.80 -1.29
N SER A 280 -27.96 -9.50 -1.25
CA SER A 280 -29.22 -8.90 -0.79
C SER A 280 -30.30 -8.75 -1.88
N LEU A 281 -30.04 -9.23 -3.10
CA LEU A 281 -30.89 -9.11 -4.29
C LEU A 281 -31.29 -7.66 -4.61
N SER A 282 -30.41 -6.70 -4.31
CA SER A 282 -30.60 -5.27 -4.54
C SER A 282 -29.65 -4.74 -5.62
N SER A 283 -30.02 -3.64 -6.28
CA SER A 283 -29.08 -2.90 -7.14
C SER A 283 -28.06 -2.17 -6.28
N PRO A 284 -26.75 -2.21 -6.60
CA PRO A 284 -25.77 -1.46 -5.84
C PRO A 284 -26.04 0.05 -5.96
N PRO A 285 -25.75 0.84 -4.91
CA PRO A 285 -25.93 2.28 -4.94
C PRO A 285 -24.94 2.94 -5.92
N ALA A 286 -25.31 4.13 -6.41
CA ALA A 286 -24.36 4.96 -7.15
C ALA A 286 -23.22 5.41 -6.20
N VAL A 287 -21.99 5.44 -6.70
CA VAL A 287 -20.82 5.85 -5.93
C VAL A 287 -20.27 7.14 -6.52
N ARG A 288 -19.99 8.12 -5.66
CA ARG A 288 -19.29 9.35 -6.01
C ARG A 288 -18.00 9.42 -5.21
N ILE A 289 -16.86 9.55 -5.87
CA ILE A 289 -15.56 9.79 -5.25
C ILE A 289 -15.17 11.26 -5.48
N THR A 290 -14.70 11.92 -4.44
CA THR A 290 -14.08 13.26 -4.51
C THR A 290 -12.68 13.17 -3.94
N ALA A 291 -11.71 13.10 -4.85
CA ALA A 291 -10.30 12.93 -4.55
C ALA A 291 -9.57 14.27 -4.56
N PHE A 292 -8.96 14.63 -3.44
CA PHE A 292 -8.10 15.79 -3.31
C PHE A 292 -6.68 15.43 -3.74
N ILE A 293 -6.12 16.21 -4.66
CA ILE A 293 -4.81 15.96 -5.26
C ILE A 293 -3.99 17.26 -5.32
N ALA A 294 -2.66 17.15 -5.31
CA ALA A 294 -1.79 18.32 -5.48
C ALA A 294 -1.90 18.84 -6.93
N GLU A 295 -1.68 17.94 -7.89
CA GLU A 295 -1.77 18.14 -9.33
C GLU A 295 -2.41 16.88 -9.96
N GLU A 296 -3.00 17.02 -11.15
CA GLU A 296 -3.59 15.92 -11.90
C GLU A 296 -2.55 15.34 -12.87
N SER A 297 -2.12 14.11 -12.61
CA SER A 297 -1.15 13.39 -13.43
C SER A 297 -1.85 12.42 -14.40
N ALA A 298 -1.14 12.01 -15.46
CA ALA A 298 -1.60 10.97 -16.38
C ALA A 298 -1.95 9.66 -15.66
N GLU A 299 -1.22 9.33 -14.59
CA GLU A 299 -1.52 8.21 -13.70
C GLU A 299 -2.89 8.36 -13.02
N THR A 300 -3.16 9.49 -12.35
CA THR A 300 -4.45 9.69 -11.66
C THR A 300 -5.64 9.69 -12.61
N ALA A 301 -5.49 10.26 -13.81
CA ALA A 301 -6.50 10.23 -14.86
C ALA A 301 -6.76 8.80 -15.36
N PHE A 302 -5.71 8.03 -15.61
CA PHE A 302 -5.79 6.63 -16.05
C PHE A 302 -6.43 5.72 -14.98
N ALA A 303 -6.01 5.86 -13.72
CA ALA A 303 -6.58 5.12 -12.59
C ALA A 303 -8.08 5.42 -12.43
N ALA A 304 -8.52 6.67 -12.59
CA ALA A 304 -9.93 7.02 -12.55
C ALA A 304 -10.74 6.41 -13.69
N GLU A 305 -10.19 6.31 -14.91
CA GLU A 305 -10.90 5.71 -16.05
C GLU A 305 -11.01 4.18 -15.92
N ASN A 306 -9.90 3.50 -15.58
CA ASN A 306 -9.93 2.06 -15.29
C ASN A 306 -10.93 1.71 -14.17
N LEU A 307 -11.01 2.56 -13.15
CA LEU A 307 -11.94 2.38 -12.04
C LEU A 307 -13.41 2.60 -12.47
N ARG A 308 -13.70 3.56 -13.36
CA ARG A 308 -15.04 3.73 -13.97
C ARG A 308 -15.44 2.52 -14.81
N ASP A 309 -14.51 1.99 -15.60
CA ASP A 309 -14.73 0.79 -16.42
C ASP A 309 -14.97 -0.46 -15.56
N PHE A 310 -14.15 -0.66 -14.52
CA PHE A 310 -14.33 -1.73 -13.53
C PHE A 310 -15.69 -1.63 -12.82
N ALA A 311 -16.07 -0.43 -12.35
CA ALA A 311 -17.36 -0.19 -11.71
C ALA A 311 -18.53 -0.45 -12.66
N ARG A 312 -18.41 -0.10 -13.95
CA ARG A 312 -19.43 -0.37 -14.98
C ARG A 312 -19.67 -1.86 -15.18
N ASN A 313 -18.60 -2.67 -15.17
CA ASN A 313 -18.70 -4.14 -15.24
C ASN A 313 -19.42 -4.72 -14.00
N LEU A 314 -19.23 -4.11 -12.83
CA LEU A 314 -19.95 -4.42 -11.59
C LEU A 314 -21.37 -3.82 -11.52
N LYS A 315 -21.84 -3.13 -12.58
CA LYS A 315 -23.14 -2.43 -12.65
C LYS A 315 -23.28 -1.29 -11.63
N ILE A 316 -22.17 -0.74 -11.15
CA ILE A 316 -22.11 0.41 -10.25
C ILE A 316 -22.00 1.68 -11.10
N SER A 317 -22.89 2.64 -10.86
CA SER A 317 -22.75 4.00 -11.41
C SER A 317 -21.69 4.74 -10.61
N LEU A 318 -20.49 4.91 -11.18
CA LEU A 318 -19.36 5.58 -10.52
C LEU A 318 -19.05 6.94 -11.15
N VAL A 319 -18.92 7.97 -10.31
CA VAL A 319 -18.37 9.28 -10.67
C VAL A 319 -17.09 9.52 -9.86
N VAL A 320 -16.01 9.97 -10.51
CA VAL A 320 -14.75 10.36 -9.86
C VAL A 320 -14.45 11.81 -10.22
N ASN A 321 -14.41 12.66 -9.19
CA ASN A 321 -14.12 14.10 -9.30
C ASN A 321 -12.79 14.42 -8.61
N PHE A 322 -11.91 15.14 -9.30
CA PHE A 322 -10.66 15.62 -8.73
C PHE A 322 -10.78 17.07 -8.23
N VAL A 323 -10.25 17.34 -7.04
CA VAL A 323 -10.16 18.69 -6.46
C VAL A 323 -8.68 19.02 -6.26
N ARG A 324 -8.16 19.91 -7.12
CA ARG A 324 -6.75 20.30 -7.10
C ARG A 324 -6.49 21.31 -5.97
N VAL A 325 -5.52 20.99 -5.10
CA VAL A 325 -5.13 21.82 -3.96
C VAL A 325 -3.93 22.73 -4.29
N GLY A 326 -3.06 22.30 -5.21
CA GLY A 326 -1.70 22.82 -5.42
C GLY A 326 -1.53 24.23 -6.02
N GLY A 327 -2.54 25.11 -5.97
CA GLY A 327 -2.43 26.47 -6.52
C GLY A 327 -3.23 27.57 -5.81
N LEU A 328 -4.34 27.21 -5.13
CA LEU A 328 -5.23 28.18 -4.47
C LEU A 328 -4.89 28.39 -2.97
N GLY A 329 -3.92 27.63 -2.46
CA GLY A 329 -3.54 27.64 -1.05
C GLY A 329 -4.64 27.11 -0.13
N LYS A 330 -4.39 27.24 1.18
CA LYS A 330 -5.16 26.63 2.27
C LYS A 330 -6.60 27.18 2.39
N LEU A 331 -6.96 28.19 1.60
CA LEU A 331 -8.29 28.80 1.57
C LEU A 331 -9.29 27.99 0.73
N ALA A 332 -8.83 27.23 -0.26
CA ALA A 332 -9.70 26.50 -1.20
C ALA A 332 -10.72 25.57 -0.53
N LEU A 333 -10.35 24.93 0.59
CA LEU A 333 -11.27 24.06 1.34
C LEU A 333 -12.50 24.80 1.88
N ASN A 334 -12.43 26.12 2.14
CA ASN A 334 -13.59 26.86 2.61
C ASN A 334 -14.69 26.95 1.54
N ASP A 335 -14.30 27.06 0.26
CA ASP A 335 -15.23 27.20 -0.87
C ASP A 335 -15.69 25.85 -1.44
N VAL A 336 -14.96 24.76 -1.16
CA VAL A 336 -15.39 23.40 -1.52
C VAL A 336 -16.59 22.96 -0.68
N VAL A 337 -17.76 23.00 -1.29
CA VAL A 337 -18.98 22.38 -0.77
C VAL A 337 -19.08 20.97 -1.34
N LEU A 338 -19.08 19.97 -0.46
CA LEU A 338 -19.35 18.60 -0.84
C LEU A 338 -20.87 18.44 -1.01
N SER A 339 -21.31 18.10 -2.22
CA SER A 339 -22.72 18.01 -2.59
C SER A 339 -23.49 16.96 -1.78
N GLY A 340 -24.83 17.10 -1.75
CA GLY A 340 -25.74 16.00 -1.41
C GLY A 340 -26.30 16.03 0.02
N ALA A 341 -27.26 16.93 0.29
CA ALA A 341 -28.06 16.83 1.51
C ALA A 341 -28.81 15.49 1.54
N GLY A 342 -28.42 14.59 2.46
CA GLY A 342 -29.00 13.25 2.63
C GLY A 342 -28.20 12.10 1.99
N GLU A 343 -27.11 12.37 1.27
CA GLU A 343 -26.20 11.32 0.80
C GLU A 343 -25.28 10.87 1.96
N PRO A 344 -25.11 9.56 2.22
CA PRO A 344 -24.16 9.08 3.21
C PRO A 344 -22.72 9.33 2.74
N THR A 345 -22.06 10.28 3.39
CA THR A 345 -20.64 10.60 3.14
C THR A 345 -19.73 9.84 4.10
N ALA A 346 -18.63 9.29 3.58
CA ALA A 346 -17.46 8.89 4.37
C ALA A 346 -16.20 9.59 3.86
N VAL A 347 -15.22 9.72 4.75
CA VAL A 347 -13.93 10.33 4.46
C VAL A 347 -12.83 9.33 4.79
N VAL A 348 -11.90 9.10 3.86
CA VAL A 348 -10.67 8.36 4.13
C VAL A 348 -9.52 9.35 4.25
N LEU A 349 -8.76 9.23 5.34
CA LEU A 349 -7.58 10.03 5.62
C LEU A 349 -6.37 9.09 5.77
N THR A 350 -5.27 9.47 5.14
CA THR A 350 -3.93 8.94 5.40
C THR A 350 -3.06 10.07 5.96
N PRO A 351 -1.82 9.81 6.43
CA PRO A 351 -0.85 10.86 6.67
C PRO A 351 -0.69 11.84 5.48
N SER A 352 -0.82 11.36 4.22
CA SER A 352 -0.81 12.17 2.99
C SER A 352 -1.84 13.31 2.99
N ALA A 353 -2.99 13.13 3.64
CA ALA A 353 -3.98 14.19 3.78
C ALA A 353 -3.41 15.40 4.53
N PHE A 354 -2.62 15.17 5.59
CA PHE A 354 -1.96 16.28 6.31
C PHE A 354 -0.80 16.88 5.51
N ARG A 355 -0.08 16.07 4.72
CA ARG A 355 0.97 16.54 3.79
C ARG A 355 0.42 17.54 2.78
N LEU A 356 -0.69 17.18 2.13
CA LEU A 356 -1.31 17.93 1.04
C LEU A 356 -1.68 19.39 1.40
N PHE A 357 -1.97 19.67 2.68
CA PHE A 357 -2.22 21.03 3.17
C PHE A 357 -1.08 21.58 4.04
N GLY A 358 -0.28 20.72 4.66
CA GLY A 358 0.73 21.05 5.66
C GLY A 358 2.07 21.42 5.05
N SER A 359 2.28 22.70 4.74
CA SER A 359 3.61 23.23 4.43
C SER A 359 3.92 24.52 5.22
N GLY A 360 5.18 24.63 5.64
CA GLY A 360 5.75 25.79 6.33
C GLY A 360 5.17 26.11 7.71
N ASP A 361 5.46 27.31 8.19
CA ASP A 361 5.04 27.89 9.49
C ASP A 361 3.51 27.82 9.72
N GLY A 362 2.73 27.84 8.63
CA GLY A 362 1.27 27.70 8.68
C GLY A 362 0.73 26.27 8.79
N ALA A 363 1.53 25.25 9.11
CA ALA A 363 1.08 23.84 9.14
C ALA A 363 -0.06 23.58 10.15
N GLN A 364 -0.01 24.20 11.33
CA GLN A 364 -1.07 24.05 12.35
C GLN A 364 -2.41 24.65 11.86
N VAL A 365 -2.36 25.77 11.14
CA VAL A 365 -3.53 26.39 10.50
C VAL A 365 -4.08 25.48 9.40
N SER A 366 -3.22 24.88 8.57
CA SER A 366 -3.62 23.88 7.56
C SER A 366 -4.43 22.73 8.16
N THR A 367 -3.87 22.09 9.19
CA THR A 367 -4.48 20.95 9.86
C THR A 367 -5.82 21.33 10.48
N ALA A 368 -5.90 22.49 11.14
CA ALA A 368 -7.15 23.00 11.67
C ALA A 368 -8.20 23.32 10.57
N THR A 369 -7.78 23.75 9.37
CA THR A 369 -8.69 23.93 8.23
C THR A 369 -9.18 22.61 7.66
N LEU A 370 -8.29 21.61 7.48
CA LEU A 370 -8.66 20.26 7.04
C LEU A 370 -9.69 19.63 7.99
N LEU A 371 -9.45 19.69 9.30
CA LEU A 371 -10.33 19.09 10.30
C LEU A 371 -11.69 19.81 10.37
N ARG A 372 -11.73 21.14 10.16
CA ARG A 372 -12.99 21.89 10.03
C ARG A 372 -13.73 21.54 8.73
N PHE A 373 -13.03 21.38 7.62
CA PHE A 373 -13.60 20.95 6.35
C PHE A 373 -14.26 19.57 6.48
N VAL A 374 -13.53 18.58 7.03
CA VAL A 374 -14.05 17.22 7.28
C VAL A 374 -15.24 17.26 8.25
N ARG A 375 -15.18 18.05 9.33
CA ARG A 375 -16.32 18.23 10.25
C ARG A 375 -17.54 18.85 9.55
N ARG A 376 -17.35 19.83 8.67
CA ARG A 376 -18.41 20.50 7.89
C ARG A 376 -19.06 19.58 6.85
N ALA A 377 -18.33 18.58 6.34
CA ALA A 377 -18.87 17.54 5.47
C ALA A 377 -19.84 16.57 6.19
N SER A 378 -19.92 16.62 7.53
CA SER A 378 -20.76 15.76 8.37
C SER A 378 -20.72 14.26 7.99
N PRO A 379 -19.54 13.66 7.84
CA PRO A 379 -19.43 12.27 7.41
C PRO A 379 -20.01 11.31 8.46
N ARG A 380 -20.61 10.20 8.00
CA ARG A 380 -21.02 9.09 8.88
C ARG A 380 -19.82 8.46 9.58
N VAL A 381 -18.68 8.38 8.89
CA VAL A 381 -17.41 7.87 9.41
C VAL A 381 -16.23 8.58 8.74
N VAL A 382 -15.19 8.83 9.52
CA VAL A 382 -13.85 9.11 9.02
C VAL A 382 -12.98 7.89 9.28
N VAL A 383 -12.44 7.27 8.24
CA VAL A 383 -11.47 6.18 8.35
C VAL A 383 -10.07 6.79 8.29
N PHE A 384 -9.21 6.44 9.25
CA PHE A 384 -7.81 6.82 9.23
C PHE A 384 -6.93 5.58 9.04
N VAL A 385 -6.12 5.61 7.99
CA VAL A 385 -5.19 4.53 7.58
C VAL A 385 -3.77 5.07 7.66
N ASP A 386 -2.93 4.45 8.48
CA ASP A 386 -1.52 4.83 8.70
C ASP A 386 -0.62 3.67 8.28
N THR A 387 0.23 3.91 7.28
CA THR A 387 1.24 2.96 6.76
C THR A 387 2.67 3.48 6.93
N ASP A 388 2.85 4.67 7.52
CA ASP A 388 4.12 5.40 7.49
C ASP A 388 4.93 5.23 8.78
N GLY A 389 4.45 4.38 9.70
CA GLY A 389 5.02 4.19 11.04
C GLY A 389 4.84 5.40 11.96
N GLY A 390 3.90 6.28 11.66
CA GLY A 390 3.74 7.61 12.25
C GLY A 390 3.21 7.65 13.68
N ALA A 391 4.10 7.45 14.65
CA ALA A 391 3.89 7.76 16.07
C ALA A 391 2.69 7.08 16.75
N THR A 392 2.75 5.75 16.85
CA THR A 392 1.82 4.94 17.67
C THR A 392 2.34 4.59 19.06
N SER A 393 3.57 4.99 19.43
CA SER A 393 4.08 4.81 20.79
C SER A 393 3.22 5.62 21.77
N GLY A 394 2.33 4.96 22.51
CA GLY A 394 1.39 5.57 23.46
C GLY A 394 2.02 6.21 24.71
N VAL A 395 3.27 6.64 24.62
CA VAL A 395 3.90 7.52 25.60
C VAL A 395 3.50 8.95 25.25
N ALA A 396 2.60 9.53 26.04
CA ALA A 396 2.29 10.95 26.00
C ALA A 396 3.52 11.77 26.43
N VAL A 397 4.45 11.97 25.51
CA VAL A 397 5.60 12.86 25.70
C VAL A 397 5.11 14.28 25.52
N ALA A 398 5.34 15.16 26.49
CA ALA A 398 4.83 16.54 26.54
C ALA A 398 5.43 17.51 25.48
N HIS A 399 5.94 16.99 24.36
CA HIS A 399 6.52 17.74 23.25
C HIS A 399 5.80 17.35 21.96
N PRO A 400 4.84 18.17 21.46
CA PRO A 400 3.95 17.82 20.34
C PRO A 400 4.62 17.88 18.95
N THR A 401 5.95 17.88 18.90
CA THR A 401 6.71 18.01 17.65
C THR A 401 7.80 16.94 17.57
N LEU A 402 7.66 15.99 16.65
CA LEU A 402 8.71 15.01 16.35
C LEU A 402 9.90 15.74 15.70
N SER A 403 11.05 15.72 16.36
CA SER A 403 12.32 16.20 15.78
C SER A 403 12.70 15.37 14.56
N LEU A 404 13.46 15.95 13.62
CA LEU A 404 13.92 15.23 12.42
C LEU A 404 14.72 13.98 12.81
N GLN A 405 15.55 14.08 13.86
CA GLN A 405 16.27 12.96 14.47
C GLN A 405 15.35 11.80 14.88
N ARG A 406 14.26 12.11 15.59
CA ARG A 406 13.30 11.10 16.05
C ARG A 406 12.57 10.48 14.87
N ARG A 407 12.15 11.29 13.89
CA ARG A 407 11.50 10.80 12.67
C ARG A 407 12.40 9.86 11.87
N VAL A 408 13.69 10.17 11.74
CA VAL A 408 14.69 9.29 11.12
C VAL A 408 14.89 8.01 11.94
N SER A 409 15.01 8.09 13.26
CA SER A 409 15.22 6.92 14.12
C SER A 409 14.02 5.97 14.14
N GLU A 410 12.80 6.48 14.22
CA GLU A 410 11.57 5.68 14.22
C GLU A 410 11.30 5.13 12.82
N GLY A 411 11.45 5.97 11.78
CA GLY A 411 11.28 5.61 10.38
C GLY A 411 12.23 4.53 9.89
N VAL A 412 13.54 4.64 10.18
CA VAL A 412 14.50 3.57 9.82
C VAL A 412 14.09 2.25 10.45
N GLY A 413 13.67 2.25 11.72
CA GLY A 413 13.21 1.04 12.40
C GLY A 413 11.94 0.44 11.76
N HIS A 414 10.98 1.28 11.36
CA HIS A 414 9.76 0.86 10.67
C HIS A 414 10.04 0.30 9.27
N TYR A 415 10.72 1.05 8.40
CA TYR A 415 10.99 0.61 7.03
C TYR A 415 11.99 -0.56 6.96
N ALA A 416 12.90 -0.71 7.93
CA ALA A 416 13.74 -1.91 8.03
C ALA A 416 12.91 -3.18 8.29
N ALA A 417 11.88 -3.11 9.14
CA ALA A 417 10.99 -4.24 9.40
C ALA A 417 10.06 -4.55 8.22
N LEU A 418 9.60 -3.53 7.50
CA LEU A 418 8.86 -3.72 6.25
C LEU A 418 9.73 -4.45 5.22
N LEU A 419 10.95 -3.97 4.99
CA LEU A 419 11.90 -4.58 4.06
C LEU A 419 12.36 -5.98 4.50
N GLU A 420 12.41 -6.26 5.81
CA GLU A 420 12.64 -7.61 6.35
C GLU A 420 11.48 -8.55 6.00
N SER A 421 10.22 -8.13 6.22
CA SER A 421 9.05 -8.93 5.86
C SER A 421 8.96 -9.24 4.37
N VAL A 422 9.32 -8.27 3.51
CA VAL A 422 9.34 -8.43 2.05
C VAL A 422 10.49 -9.34 1.61
N ALA A 423 11.66 -9.23 2.23
CA ALA A 423 12.79 -10.10 1.92
C ALA A 423 12.52 -11.56 2.29
N GLU A 424 11.93 -11.82 3.46
CA GLU A 424 11.54 -13.18 3.86
C GLU A 424 10.42 -13.74 2.95
N ALA A 425 9.41 -12.94 2.60
CA ALA A 425 8.38 -13.33 1.65
C ALA A 425 8.95 -13.63 0.24
N ALA A 426 9.92 -12.84 -0.23
CA ALA A 426 10.56 -13.06 -1.53
C ALA A 426 11.45 -14.32 -1.54
N ALA A 427 12.07 -14.66 -0.42
CA ALA A 427 12.80 -15.91 -0.24
C ALA A 427 11.85 -17.13 -0.20
N ALA A 428 10.71 -17.02 0.50
CA ALA A 428 9.73 -18.08 0.61
C ALA A 428 8.97 -18.37 -0.70
N THR A 429 8.69 -17.34 -1.51
CA THR A 429 7.98 -17.45 -2.79
C THR A 429 8.89 -17.71 -3.99
N GLY A 430 10.21 -17.57 -3.83
CA GLY A 430 11.17 -17.68 -4.94
C GLY A 430 11.25 -16.44 -5.83
N ALA A 431 10.59 -15.33 -5.48
CA ALA A 431 10.67 -14.07 -6.21
C ALA A 431 12.08 -13.44 -6.20
N GLY A 432 12.88 -13.77 -5.17
CA GLY A 432 14.30 -13.43 -5.09
C GLY A 432 14.60 -11.95 -4.85
N GLU A 433 15.90 -11.62 -4.75
CA GLU A 433 16.37 -10.31 -4.32
C GLU A 433 16.01 -9.17 -5.30
N GLY A 434 15.81 -9.50 -6.58
CA GLY A 434 15.37 -8.53 -7.59
C GLY A 434 14.03 -7.88 -7.24
N ALA A 435 13.06 -8.68 -6.77
CA ALA A 435 11.75 -8.19 -6.34
C ALA A 435 11.86 -7.32 -5.07
N VAL A 436 12.73 -7.68 -4.12
CA VAL A 436 12.97 -6.88 -2.91
C VAL A 436 13.59 -5.52 -3.27
N GLN A 437 14.54 -5.49 -4.20
CA GLN A 437 15.15 -4.26 -4.68
C GLN A 437 14.16 -3.40 -5.52
N GLN A 438 13.26 -4.04 -6.27
CA GLN A 438 12.17 -3.38 -7.01
C GLN A 438 11.24 -2.64 -6.03
N VAL A 439 10.68 -3.35 -5.04
CA VAL A 439 9.84 -2.78 -3.97
C VAL A 439 10.55 -1.65 -3.22
N ALA A 440 11.80 -1.86 -2.83
CA ALA A 440 12.56 -0.85 -2.09
C ALA A 440 12.77 0.45 -2.89
N ARG A 441 13.08 0.32 -4.19
CA ARG A 441 13.35 1.46 -5.07
C ARG A 441 12.08 2.21 -5.49
N ALA A 442 10.99 1.49 -5.77
CA ALA A 442 9.80 2.06 -6.40
C ALA A 442 8.68 2.40 -5.41
N VAL A 443 8.53 1.63 -4.32
CA VAL A 443 7.45 1.83 -3.33
C VAL A 443 7.98 2.45 -2.05
N VAL A 444 9.03 1.88 -1.45
CA VAL A 444 9.51 2.34 -0.14
C VAL A 444 10.30 3.66 -0.23
N ARG A 445 11.08 3.87 -1.29
CA ARG A 445 11.88 5.09 -1.48
C ARG A 445 11.02 6.37 -1.55
N PRO A 446 9.92 6.45 -2.34
CA PRO A 446 9.01 7.60 -2.27
C PRO A 446 8.42 7.85 -0.87
N TRP A 447 8.07 6.80 -0.13
CA TRP A 447 7.50 6.94 1.22
C TRP A 447 8.52 7.47 2.24
N VAL A 448 9.78 7.00 2.17
CA VAL A 448 10.89 7.55 2.96
C VAL A 448 11.18 8.99 2.57
N ALA A 449 11.15 9.32 1.28
CA ALA A 449 11.35 10.67 0.78
C ALA A 449 10.25 11.64 1.28
N ALA A 450 8.98 11.26 1.23
CA ALA A 450 7.86 12.05 1.77
C ALA A 450 7.98 12.21 3.30
N THR A 451 8.32 11.13 4.02
CA THR A 451 8.55 11.14 5.47
C THR A 451 9.61 12.17 5.86
N VAL A 452 10.74 12.23 5.14
CA VAL A 452 11.87 13.12 5.45
C VAL A 452 11.69 14.53 4.89
N GLY A 453 11.22 14.67 3.64
CA GLY A 453 11.05 15.96 2.95
C GLY A 453 10.19 16.95 3.73
N GLU A 454 9.22 16.41 4.48
CA GLU A 454 8.25 17.17 5.24
C GLU A 454 8.54 17.21 6.74
N TRP A 455 9.79 17.03 7.15
CA TRP A 455 10.18 17.24 8.55
C TRP A 455 9.87 18.63 9.12
N PRO A 456 9.81 19.74 8.34
CA PRO A 456 9.39 21.04 8.88
C PRO A 456 7.91 21.04 9.33
N VAL A 457 7.12 20.05 8.89
CA VAL A 457 5.73 19.85 9.29
C VAL A 457 5.71 19.26 10.70
N ARG A 458 5.73 20.15 11.69
CA ARG A 458 5.68 19.84 13.13
C ARG A 458 4.27 19.46 13.58
N LEU A 459 3.79 18.31 13.12
CA LEU A 459 2.56 17.68 13.58
C LEU A 459 2.86 16.63 14.66
N GLY A 460 2.00 16.58 15.67
CA GLY A 460 2.01 15.54 16.70
C GLY A 460 1.40 14.23 16.18
N PRO A 461 1.29 13.20 17.04
CA PRO A 461 0.62 11.95 16.69
C PRO A 461 -0.79 12.21 16.14
N TRP A 462 -1.13 11.63 14.99
CA TRP A 462 -2.40 11.92 14.30
C TRP A 462 -3.62 11.64 15.20
N ARG A 463 -3.54 10.65 16.10
CA ARG A 463 -4.58 10.34 17.09
C ARG A 463 -4.89 11.50 18.03
N GLU A 464 -3.86 12.21 18.48
CA GLU A 464 -3.98 13.38 19.34
C GLU A 464 -4.54 14.58 18.57
N ILE A 465 -4.18 14.71 17.30
CA ILE A 465 -4.73 15.72 16.38
C ILE A 465 -6.24 15.51 16.17
N LEU A 466 -6.67 14.28 15.90
CA LEU A 466 -8.10 13.96 15.71
C LEU A 466 -8.89 14.13 17.02
N ALA A 467 -8.37 13.60 18.13
CA ALA A 467 -9.00 13.75 19.45
C ALA A 467 -9.07 15.23 19.89
N GLY A 468 -8.02 16.02 19.61
CA GLY A 468 -7.97 17.46 19.89
C GLY A 468 -8.97 18.29 19.06
N ALA A 469 -9.39 17.79 17.90
CA ALA A 469 -10.51 18.35 17.13
C ALA A 469 -11.90 17.88 17.60
N GLY A 470 -11.96 17.16 18.72
CA GLY A 470 -13.18 16.64 19.34
C GLY A 470 -13.69 15.33 18.73
N TRP A 471 -12.92 14.68 17.85
CA TRP A 471 -13.37 13.46 17.18
C TRP A 471 -13.26 12.26 18.12
N VAL A 472 -14.25 11.36 18.05
CA VAL A 472 -14.37 10.20 18.93
C VAL A 472 -14.03 8.92 18.17
N PRO A 473 -13.07 8.10 18.65
CA PRO A 473 -12.71 6.84 18.01
C PRO A 473 -13.81 5.78 18.22
N LEU A 474 -14.19 5.13 17.14
CA LEU A 474 -15.25 4.12 17.08
C LEU A 474 -14.73 2.72 17.41
N HIS A 475 -15.64 1.81 17.73
CA HIS A 475 -15.34 0.39 17.82
C HIS A 475 -15.45 -0.22 16.42
N LEU A 476 -14.35 -0.82 15.95
CA LEU A 476 -14.32 -1.61 14.72
C LEU A 476 -15.04 -2.94 14.94
N SER A 477 -15.65 -3.53 13.91
CA SER A 477 -16.36 -4.81 14.03
C SER A 477 -15.42 -6.00 14.27
N GLU A 478 -15.99 -7.13 14.67
CA GLU A 478 -15.29 -8.42 14.74
C GLU A 478 -15.05 -9.01 13.34
N ILE A 479 -15.84 -8.60 12.33
CA ILE A 479 -15.67 -9.02 10.94
C ILE A 479 -14.38 -8.42 10.38
N ALA A 480 -14.16 -7.12 10.56
CA ALA A 480 -12.93 -6.44 10.15
C ALA A 480 -11.68 -7.05 10.83
N GLU A 481 -11.78 -7.42 12.11
CA GLU A 481 -10.68 -8.09 12.82
C GLU A 481 -10.43 -9.51 12.28
N SER A 482 -11.49 -10.27 11.99
CA SER A 482 -11.40 -11.64 11.51
C SER A 482 -10.85 -11.72 10.08
N GLN A 483 -11.32 -10.83 9.19
CA GLN A 483 -10.80 -10.67 7.82
C GLN A 483 -9.32 -10.31 7.82
N ALA A 484 -8.90 -9.37 8.67
CA ALA A 484 -7.51 -8.98 8.80
C ALA A 484 -6.61 -10.11 9.35
N LYS A 485 -7.10 -10.90 10.31
CA LYS A 485 -6.39 -12.11 10.80
C LYS A 485 -6.27 -13.17 9.71
N TRP A 486 -7.33 -13.42 8.95
CA TRP A 486 -7.33 -14.38 7.83
C TRP A 486 -6.37 -13.98 6.70
N LEU A 487 -6.31 -12.69 6.38
CA LEU A 487 -5.33 -12.15 5.43
C LEU A 487 -3.89 -12.49 5.86
N VAL A 488 -3.57 -12.26 7.14
CA VAL A 488 -2.24 -12.56 7.69
C VAL A 488 -1.94 -14.06 7.73
N GLN A 489 -2.93 -14.92 7.97
CA GLN A 489 -2.78 -16.39 7.87
C GLN A 489 -2.45 -16.88 6.45
N ARG A 490 -2.62 -16.04 5.42
CA ARG A 490 -2.28 -16.32 4.03
C ARG A 490 -0.98 -15.66 3.56
N ALA A 491 -0.27 -14.92 4.43
CA ALA A 491 1.01 -14.34 4.09
C ALA A 491 2.03 -15.47 3.79
N PRO A 492 3.01 -15.28 2.88
CA PRO A 492 4.00 -16.32 2.56
C PRO A 492 4.91 -16.72 3.74
N VAL A 493 4.96 -15.91 4.79
CA VAL A 493 5.87 -16.07 5.94
C VAL A 493 5.21 -15.74 7.28
N ASP A 494 5.53 -16.56 8.28
CA ASP A 494 5.19 -16.34 9.68
C ASP A 494 5.95 -15.14 10.26
N GLY A 495 5.27 -14.32 11.07
CA GLY A 495 5.84 -13.13 11.71
C GLY A 495 4.93 -11.91 11.63
N HIS A 496 3.98 -11.91 10.70
CA HIS A 496 2.88 -10.97 10.66
C HIS A 496 1.85 -11.28 11.76
N HIS A 497 1.29 -10.24 12.38
CA HIS A 497 0.26 -10.36 13.41
C HIS A 497 -0.70 -9.17 13.42
N VAL A 498 -2.00 -9.44 13.54
CA VAL A 498 -3.05 -8.40 13.69
C VAL A 498 -3.56 -8.35 15.14
N ALA A 499 -3.54 -7.16 15.73
CA ALA A 499 -4.08 -6.89 17.06
C ALA A 499 -5.05 -5.70 17.05
N ARG A 500 -6.08 -5.72 17.92
CA ARG A 500 -6.82 -4.50 18.26
C ARG A 500 -6.04 -3.71 19.31
N ARG A 501 -5.61 -2.48 19.00
CA ARG A 501 -4.88 -1.57 19.89
C ARG A 501 -5.48 -0.17 19.81
N ASN A 502 -5.76 0.48 20.95
CA ASN A 502 -6.28 1.86 21.00
C ASN A 502 -7.44 2.14 20.02
N ARG A 503 -8.46 1.26 20.03
CA ARG A 503 -9.64 1.26 19.12
C ARG A 503 -9.32 1.23 17.61
N ALA A 504 -8.14 0.75 17.25
CA ALA A 504 -7.71 0.51 15.87
C ALA A 504 -7.36 -0.97 15.68
N LEU A 505 -7.34 -1.42 14.42
CA LEU A 505 -6.64 -2.65 14.04
C LEU A 505 -5.21 -2.27 13.65
N VAL A 506 -4.25 -3.05 14.13
CA VAL A 506 -2.82 -2.85 13.88
C VAL A 506 -2.23 -4.13 13.29
N LEU A 507 -1.66 -4.01 12.10
CA LEU A 507 -0.77 -5.00 11.51
C LEU A 507 0.66 -4.75 12.02
N SER A 508 1.31 -5.83 12.42
CA SER A 508 2.68 -5.80 12.92
C SER A 508 3.52 -6.94 12.35
N TRP A 509 4.82 -6.71 12.22
CA TRP A 509 5.84 -7.71 11.88
C TRP A 509 6.80 -7.86 13.05
N ARG A 510 6.94 -9.08 13.59
CA ARG A 510 7.81 -9.39 14.74
C ARG A 510 7.63 -8.43 15.93
N GLY A 511 6.39 -7.97 16.14
CA GLY A 511 6.00 -7.03 17.20
C GLY A 511 6.13 -5.54 16.86
N ARG A 512 6.80 -5.15 15.76
CA ARG A 512 6.84 -3.77 15.26
C ARG A 512 5.63 -3.48 14.38
N GLU A 513 5.00 -2.32 14.55
CA GLU A 513 3.82 -1.94 13.77
C GLU A 513 4.20 -1.54 12.33
N LEU A 514 3.48 -2.09 11.35
CA LEU A 514 3.62 -1.81 9.92
C LEU A 514 2.44 -1.01 9.35
N ALA A 515 1.23 -1.26 9.83
CA ALA A 515 0.05 -0.50 9.41
C ALA A 515 -1.01 -0.44 10.50
N CYS A 516 -1.84 0.60 10.50
CA CYS A 516 -2.89 0.82 11.47
C CYS A 516 -4.13 1.44 10.81
N THR A 517 -5.29 0.81 10.98
CA THR A 517 -6.58 1.30 10.50
C THR A 517 -7.54 1.58 11.66
N SER A 518 -8.19 2.75 11.64
CA SER A 518 -9.11 3.19 12.69
C SER A 518 -10.31 3.95 12.11
N ALA A 519 -11.39 4.05 12.89
CA ALA A 519 -12.62 4.75 12.49
C ALA A 519 -12.99 5.79 13.54
N TRP A 520 -13.52 6.94 13.09
CA TRP A 520 -13.78 8.12 13.91
C TRP A 520 -15.11 8.76 13.54
N ARG A 521 -15.72 9.45 14.52
CA ARG A 521 -16.87 10.34 14.34
C ARG A 521 -16.49 11.76 14.74
N CYS A 522 -16.82 12.75 13.92
CA CYS A 522 -16.51 14.15 14.13
C CYS A 522 -17.32 14.81 15.26
#